data_AF-A0AAE6NTL9-F1
#
_entry.id   AF-A0AAE6NTL9-F1
#
_cell.length_a   1.000
_cell.length_b   1.000
_cell.length_c   1.000
_cell.angle_alpha   90.00
_cell.angle_beta   90.00
_cell.angle_gamma   90.00
#
_symmetry.space_group_name_H-M   'P 1'
#
loop_
_entity.id
_entity.type
_entity.pdbx_description
1 polymer ?
#
loop_
_entity_poly.entity_id
_entity_poly.type
_entity_poly.pdbx_seq_one_letter_code
_entity_poly.pdbx_strand_id
1 'polypeptide(L)'
;MPASLIHSVERYYPPPEVTREALIGRLEALIELDDELREAGYAIHKDNDLYCTEVLPDIALYQVLCESLEGVGRDMQRQLQLMIDRAVPTTMAELEARGAIGELGPWAEGRVRSVNSLTGWIAVIREELKTYQGDRDGFMLECQLAFPNFVFSKQFPDCLGTFKGDLNDFVAVIVSALVSLAEDMPTCMEQPNVKASMKAFTAISGFETSMEGDVKRKDALTFQFAGKDGTIRILCEPHIKLHCSARAGDTEYYFHRIYFSSVEHAEFKGRTLIGHIGSHL
;
A
#
# COMPACT_ATOMS: atom_id res chain seq x y z
N MET A 1 -2.19 -13.22 1.83
CA MET A 1 -3.49 -13.17 1.12
C MET A 1 -3.86 -11.71 1.07
N PRO A 2 -4.29 -11.20 -0.09
CA PRO A 2 -4.34 -9.78 -0.32
C PRO A 2 -5.26 -9.10 0.69
N ALA A 3 -4.76 -7.98 1.23
CA ALA A 3 -5.53 -7.11 2.10
C ALA A 3 -6.89 -6.79 1.48
N SER A 4 -7.96 -6.95 2.26
CA SER A 4 -9.34 -6.85 1.77
C SER A 4 -10.05 -5.67 2.41
N LEU A 5 -10.99 -5.08 1.68
CA LEU A 5 -11.82 -3.98 2.16
C LEU A 5 -13.27 -4.42 2.21
N ILE A 6 -14.05 -3.88 3.14
CA ILE A 6 -15.48 -4.16 3.22
C ILE A 6 -16.27 -2.89 3.49
N HIS A 7 -17.34 -2.67 2.73
CA HIS A 7 -18.41 -1.76 3.13
C HIS A 7 -19.14 -2.37 4.32
N SER A 8 -18.77 -1.91 5.51
CA SER A 8 -19.24 -2.43 6.80
C SER A 8 -20.53 -1.73 7.20
N VAL A 9 -21.55 -2.50 7.63
CA VAL A 9 -22.81 -1.95 8.16
C VAL A 9 -22.54 -0.89 9.23
N GLU A 10 -21.56 -1.15 10.10
CA GLU A 10 -21.24 -0.28 11.23
C GLU A 10 -20.73 1.10 10.80
N ARG A 11 -20.12 1.20 9.61
CA ARG A 11 -19.62 2.45 9.02
C ARG A 11 -20.71 3.27 8.32
N TYR A 12 -21.90 2.71 8.17
CA TYR A 12 -23.05 3.34 7.54
C TYR A 12 -24.04 3.90 8.58
N TYR A 13 -23.96 3.45 9.84
CA TYR A 13 -24.75 4.04 10.91
C TYR A 13 -24.35 5.51 11.17
N PRO A 14 -25.31 6.44 11.14
CA PRO A 14 -25.01 7.84 11.33
C PRO A 14 -24.63 8.17 12.77
N PRO A 15 -23.73 9.13 13.00
CA PRO A 15 -23.55 9.71 14.31
C PRO A 15 -24.82 10.46 14.76
N PRO A 16 -24.99 10.72 16.08
CA PRO A 16 -26.04 11.60 16.57
C PRO A 16 -25.99 12.97 15.87
N GLU A 17 -27.16 13.56 15.63
CA GLU A 17 -27.30 14.91 15.03
C GLU A 17 -26.78 15.05 13.59
N VAL A 18 -26.67 13.94 12.86
CA VAL A 18 -26.29 13.96 11.43
C VAL A 18 -27.25 14.83 10.61
N THR A 19 -26.67 15.63 9.70
CA THR A 19 -27.45 16.37 8.70
C THR A 19 -27.41 15.65 7.36
N ARG A 20 -28.44 15.86 6.54
CA ARG A 20 -28.48 15.33 5.19
C ARG A 20 -27.33 15.84 4.33
N GLU A 21 -26.98 17.12 4.47
CA GLU A 21 -25.84 17.74 3.78
C GLU A 21 -24.51 17.05 4.14
N ALA A 22 -24.31 16.74 5.44
CA ALA A 22 -23.13 16.00 5.87
C ALA A 22 -23.08 14.60 5.26
N LEU A 23 -24.20 13.87 5.19
CA LEU A 23 -24.23 12.56 4.54
C LEU A 23 -23.86 12.68 3.06
N ILE A 24 -24.42 13.65 2.33
CA ILE A 24 -24.15 13.83 0.89
C ILE A 24 -22.65 13.99 0.64
N GLY A 25 -22.00 14.93 1.33
CA GLY A 25 -20.55 15.14 1.15
C GLY A 25 -19.70 13.93 1.55
N ARG A 26 -20.17 13.11 2.51
CA ARG A 26 -19.49 11.87 2.90
C ARG A 26 -19.67 10.75 1.88
N LEU A 27 -20.83 10.65 1.24
CA LEU A 27 -21.08 9.69 0.17
C LEU A 27 -20.24 10.04 -1.07
N GLU A 28 -20.12 11.32 -1.42
CA GLU A 28 -19.22 11.78 -2.50
C GLU A 28 -17.78 11.34 -2.22
N ALA A 29 -17.25 11.67 -1.04
CA ALA A 29 -15.90 11.26 -0.65
C ALA A 29 -15.71 9.74 -0.62
N LEU A 30 -16.75 8.98 -0.22
CA LEU A 30 -16.70 7.52 -0.22
C LEU A 30 -16.66 6.94 -1.64
N ILE A 31 -17.43 7.50 -2.58
CA ILE A 31 -17.41 7.09 -3.99
C ILE A 31 -16.02 7.32 -4.59
N GLU A 32 -15.45 8.52 -4.38
CA GLU A 32 -14.10 8.85 -4.83
C GLU A 32 -13.07 7.87 -4.25
N LEU A 33 -13.14 7.59 -2.95
CA LEU A 33 -12.24 6.65 -2.28
C LEU A 33 -12.39 5.21 -2.81
N ASP A 34 -13.62 4.73 -3.03
CA ASP A 34 -13.86 3.39 -3.56
C ASP A 34 -13.26 3.25 -4.98
N ASP A 35 -13.43 4.27 -5.83
CA ASP A 35 -12.81 4.30 -7.16
C ASP A 35 -11.28 4.29 -7.07
N GLU A 36 -10.65 5.13 -6.24
CA GLU A 36 -9.20 5.14 -6.01
C GLU A 36 -8.67 3.77 -5.56
N LEU A 37 -9.38 3.12 -4.62
CA LEU A 37 -9.00 1.81 -4.09
C LEU A 37 -9.11 0.72 -5.16
N ARG A 38 -10.14 0.76 -6.00
CA ARG A 38 -10.29 -0.21 -7.10
C ARG A 38 -9.26 0.02 -8.20
N GLU A 39 -8.96 1.26 -8.54
CA GLU A 39 -7.89 1.60 -9.51
C GLU A 39 -6.52 1.11 -9.01
N ALA A 40 -6.29 1.16 -7.70
CA ALA A 40 -5.11 0.58 -7.06
C ALA A 40 -5.13 -0.97 -7.00
N GLY A 41 -6.24 -1.61 -7.41
CA GLY A 41 -6.37 -3.07 -7.51
C GLY A 41 -6.86 -3.78 -6.25
N TYR A 42 -7.37 -3.04 -5.25
CA TYR A 42 -7.86 -3.66 -4.03
C TYR A 42 -9.22 -4.35 -4.22
N ALA A 43 -9.37 -5.50 -3.57
CA ALA A 43 -10.64 -6.20 -3.51
C ALA A 43 -11.56 -5.52 -2.48
N ILE A 44 -12.77 -5.18 -2.92
CA ILE A 44 -13.79 -4.54 -2.08
C ILE A 44 -15.02 -5.44 -1.99
N HIS A 45 -15.43 -5.69 -0.75
CA HIS A 45 -16.55 -6.51 -0.36
C HIS A 45 -17.67 -5.66 0.24
N LYS A 46 -18.82 -6.27 0.51
CA LYS A 46 -19.90 -5.65 1.27
C LYS A 46 -20.52 -6.64 2.24
N ASP A 47 -20.99 -6.13 3.37
CA ASP A 47 -21.87 -6.89 4.25
C ASP A 47 -23.21 -7.18 3.55
N ASN A 48 -23.80 -8.33 3.88
CA ASN A 48 -25.06 -8.78 3.29
C ASN A 48 -26.24 -7.84 3.60
N ASP A 49 -26.22 -7.22 4.78
CA ASP A 49 -27.32 -6.37 5.27
C ASP A 49 -27.13 -4.88 4.93
N LEU A 50 -26.12 -4.55 4.12
CA LEU A 50 -25.72 -3.17 3.85
C LEU A 50 -26.87 -2.31 3.29
N TYR A 51 -27.66 -2.85 2.35
CA TYR A 51 -28.80 -2.11 1.77
C TYR A 51 -29.87 -1.75 2.80
N CYS A 52 -30.04 -2.58 3.84
CA CYS A 52 -31.04 -2.38 4.90
C CYS A 52 -30.52 -1.51 6.04
N THR A 53 -29.27 -1.06 5.98
CA THR A 53 -28.65 -0.26 7.03
C THR A 53 -29.17 1.18 6.99
N GLU A 54 -29.54 1.72 8.15
CA GLU A 54 -29.93 3.12 8.30
C GLU A 54 -28.71 4.04 8.15
N VAL A 55 -28.82 4.99 7.22
CA VAL A 55 -27.76 6.00 6.93
C VAL A 55 -28.15 7.40 7.39
N LEU A 56 -29.43 7.61 7.66
CA LEU A 56 -30.02 8.71 8.43
C LEU A 56 -31.13 8.11 9.32
N PRO A 57 -31.59 8.81 10.36
CA PRO A 57 -32.73 8.36 11.15
C PRO A 57 -33.92 8.00 10.26
N ASP A 58 -34.40 6.75 10.38
CA ASP A 58 -35.52 6.18 9.63
C ASP A 58 -35.33 6.13 8.09
N ILE A 59 -34.09 6.24 7.59
CA ILE A 59 -33.78 6.15 6.16
C ILE A 59 -32.69 5.10 5.92
N ALA A 60 -33.08 3.98 5.33
CA ALA A 60 -32.18 2.93 4.91
C ALA A 60 -31.40 3.29 3.63
N LEU A 61 -30.24 2.68 3.43
CA LEU A 61 -29.38 2.90 2.26
C LEU A 61 -30.11 2.63 0.94
N TYR A 62 -30.92 1.57 0.84
CA TYR A 62 -31.69 1.29 -0.37
C TYR A 62 -32.65 2.42 -0.73
N GLN A 63 -33.19 3.16 0.26
CA GLN A 63 -34.06 4.31 0.01
C GLN A 63 -33.26 5.46 -0.60
N VAL A 64 -32.02 5.67 -0.16
CA VAL A 64 -31.12 6.65 -0.79
C VAL A 64 -30.83 6.28 -2.26
N LEU A 65 -30.71 4.99 -2.57
CA LEU A 65 -30.40 4.49 -3.91
C LEU A 65 -31.61 4.50 -4.86
N CYS A 66 -32.80 4.18 -4.36
CA CYS A 66 -33.99 3.94 -5.18
C CYS A 66 -35.06 5.04 -5.09
N GLU A 67 -35.08 5.81 -4.01
CA GLU A 67 -36.04 6.88 -3.78
C GLU A 67 -35.37 8.24 -4.00
N SER A 68 -36.14 9.25 -4.43
CA SER A 68 -35.64 10.60 -4.63
C SER A 68 -35.42 11.28 -3.27
N LEU A 69 -34.26 11.08 -2.66
CA LEU A 69 -33.87 11.83 -1.46
C LEU A 69 -33.43 13.24 -1.87
N GLU A 70 -34.11 14.26 -1.35
CA GLU A 70 -33.80 15.67 -1.65
C GLU A 70 -32.32 15.99 -1.36
N GLY A 71 -31.60 16.49 -2.36
CA GLY A 71 -30.17 16.81 -2.27
C GLY A 71 -29.25 15.71 -2.83
N VAL A 72 -29.73 14.47 -2.98
CA VAL A 72 -28.97 13.40 -3.64
C VAL A 72 -29.32 13.41 -5.13
N GLY A 73 -28.39 13.87 -5.96
CA GLY A 73 -28.57 13.88 -7.42
C GLY A 73 -28.62 12.47 -8.01
N ARG A 74 -29.33 12.29 -9.13
CA ARG A 74 -29.46 10.98 -9.79
C ARG A 74 -28.12 10.35 -10.17
N ASP A 75 -27.15 11.18 -10.56
CA ASP A 75 -25.82 10.71 -10.92
C ASP A 75 -25.07 10.12 -9.72
N MET A 76 -25.17 10.77 -8.56
CA MET A 76 -24.60 10.26 -7.30
C MET A 76 -25.29 8.98 -6.87
N GLN A 77 -26.64 8.90 -6.93
CA GLN A 77 -27.37 7.66 -6.62
C GLN A 77 -26.88 6.50 -7.49
N ARG A 78 -26.71 6.75 -8.79
CA ARG A 78 -26.21 5.76 -9.74
C ARG A 78 -24.77 5.35 -9.43
N GLN A 79 -23.88 6.29 -9.12
CA GLN A 79 -22.50 5.98 -8.76
C GLN A 79 -22.44 5.17 -7.46
N LEU A 80 -23.18 5.56 -6.44
CA LEU A 80 -23.27 4.83 -5.17
C LEU A 80 -23.82 3.42 -5.37
N GLN A 81 -24.85 3.27 -6.21
CA GLN A 81 -25.38 1.96 -6.56
C GLN A 81 -24.33 1.09 -7.26
N LEU A 82 -23.63 1.63 -8.28
CA LEU A 82 -22.56 0.91 -8.97
C LEU A 82 -21.42 0.50 -8.03
N MET A 83 -21.03 1.39 -7.12
CA MET A 83 -20.01 1.15 -6.09
C MET A 83 -20.37 -0.08 -5.24
N ILE A 84 -21.60 -0.10 -4.69
CA ILE A 84 -22.08 -1.18 -3.83
C ILE A 84 -22.33 -2.46 -4.63
N ASP A 85 -22.91 -2.37 -5.83
CA ASP A 85 -23.25 -3.53 -6.67
C ASP A 85 -22.00 -4.26 -7.17
N ARG A 86 -20.89 -3.55 -7.38
CA ARG A 86 -19.58 -4.15 -7.74
C ARG A 86 -18.89 -4.86 -6.58
N ALA A 87 -19.30 -4.59 -5.33
CA ALA A 87 -18.71 -5.21 -4.16
C ALA A 87 -19.23 -6.64 -3.96
N VAL A 88 -18.33 -7.57 -3.63
CA VAL A 88 -18.69 -8.99 -3.43
C VAL A 88 -19.31 -9.17 -2.05
N PRO A 89 -20.53 -9.74 -1.92
CA PRO A 89 -21.12 -10.03 -0.62
C PRO A 89 -20.26 -11.03 0.17
N THR A 90 -20.01 -10.71 1.44
CA THR A 90 -19.26 -11.57 2.38
C THR A 90 -19.61 -11.17 3.81
N THR A 91 -18.99 -11.82 4.80
CA THR A 91 -19.08 -11.42 6.20
C THR A 91 -17.71 -10.96 6.71
N MET A 92 -17.72 -10.05 7.70
CA MET A 92 -16.49 -9.63 8.39
C MET A 92 -15.65 -10.83 8.87
N ALA A 93 -16.28 -11.83 9.49
CA ALA A 93 -15.59 -13.01 10.02
C ALA A 93 -14.86 -13.83 8.95
N GLU A 94 -15.45 -13.95 7.75
CA GLU A 94 -14.81 -14.63 6.62
C GLU A 94 -13.58 -13.87 6.11
N LEU A 95 -13.62 -12.54 6.14
CA LEU A 95 -12.49 -11.72 5.76
C LEU A 95 -11.39 -11.72 6.85
N GLU A 96 -11.77 -11.76 8.14
CA GLU A 96 -10.82 -11.78 9.26
C GLU A 96 -10.00 -13.06 9.25
N ALA A 97 -10.63 -14.17 8.89
CA ALA A 97 -9.94 -15.43 8.67
C ALA A 97 -8.91 -15.38 7.52
N ARG A 98 -8.96 -14.35 6.66
CA ARG A 98 -8.10 -14.19 5.49
C ARG A 98 -6.97 -13.17 5.65
N GLY A 99 -7.02 -12.29 6.65
CA GLY A 99 -5.94 -11.32 6.94
C GLY A 99 -6.45 -9.89 7.16
N ALA A 100 -5.69 -8.91 6.66
CA ALA A 100 -5.95 -7.47 6.80
C ALA A 100 -7.35 -7.07 6.34
N ILE A 101 -8.06 -6.30 7.18
CA ILE A 101 -9.36 -5.75 6.83
C ILE A 101 -9.45 -4.26 7.12
N GLY A 102 -9.78 -3.52 6.07
CA GLY A 102 -10.22 -2.14 6.17
C GLY A 102 -11.73 -2.03 6.03
N GLU A 103 -12.33 -1.17 6.85
CA GLU A 103 -13.76 -0.89 6.85
C GLU A 103 -14.05 0.43 6.14
N LEU A 104 -14.94 0.37 5.16
CA LEU A 104 -15.43 1.49 4.35
C LEU A 104 -16.86 1.84 4.75
N GLY A 105 -17.17 3.13 4.63
CA GLY A 105 -18.51 3.69 4.75
C GLY A 105 -18.45 5.19 5.05
N PRO A 106 -19.59 5.90 4.96
CA PRO A 106 -19.62 7.35 4.99
C PRO A 106 -19.16 7.94 6.33
N TRP A 107 -19.28 7.20 7.43
CA TRP A 107 -18.99 7.71 8.76
C TRP A 107 -17.67 7.18 9.28
N ALA A 108 -16.76 8.09 9.63
CA ALA A 108 -15.51 7.73 10.27
C ALA A 108 -15.71 7.64 11.79
N GLU A 109 -15.81 6.42 12.32
CA GLU A 109 -15.61 6.21 13.75
C GLU A 109 -14.12 5.94 14.00
N GLY A 110 -13.57 6.42 15.11
CA GLY A 110 -12.16 6.28 15.52
C GLY A 110 -11.70 4.84 15.80
N ARG A 111 -12.26 3.88 15.07
CA ARG A 111 -11.92 2.47 15.06
C ARG A 111 -10.62 2.27 14.28
N VAL A 112 -9.84 1.30 14.73
CA VAL A 112 -8.51 0.99 14.17
C VAL A 112 -8.59 0.57 12.69
N ARG A 113 -9.71 -0.04 12.27
CA ARG A 113 -9.91 -0.54 10.90
C ARG A 113 -10.53 0.48 9.95
N SER A 114 -10.80 1.68 10.42
CA SER A 114 -11.49 2.68 9.62
C SER A 114 -10.63 3.21 8.48
N VAL A 115 -11.05 2.93 7.23
CA VAL A 115 -10.41 3.46 6.04
C VAL A 115 -11.15 4.70 5.57
N ASN A 116 -10.42 5.82 5.48
CA ASN A 116 -10.95 7.12 5.07
C ASN A 116 -10.13 7.77 3.94
N SER A 117 -9.03 7.12 3.52
CA SER A 117 -8.19 7.54 2.42
C SER A 117 -7.34 6.36 1.94
N LEU A 118 -6.94 6.38 0.66
CA LEU A 118 -6.02 5.40 0.10
C LEU A 118 -4.68 5.38 0.87
N THR A 119 -4.13 6.55 1.20
CA THR A 119 -2.89 6.66 1.99
C THR A 119 -3.02 6.02 3.37
N GLY A 120 -4.15 6.24 4.06
CA GLY A 120 -4.41 5.62 5.36
C GLY A 120 -4.49 4.09 5.26
N TRP A 121 -5.13 3.58 4.22
CA TRP A 121 -5.20 2.14 3.97
C TRP A 121 -3.84 1.52 3.67
N ILE A 122 -3.05 2.16 2.80
CA ILE A 122 -1.68 1.73 2.50
C ILE A 122 -0.82 1.67 3.77
N ALA A 123 -0.98 2.63 4.68
CA ALA A 123 -0.26 2.62 5.96
C ALA A 123 -0.63 1.40 6.82
N VAL A 124 -1.93 1.04 6.88
CA VAL A 124 -2.39 -0.18 7.58
C VAL A 124 -1.77 -1.43 6.95
N ILE A 125 -1.82 -1.55 5.61
CA ILE A 125 -1.22 -2.70 4.91
C ILE A 125 0.27 -2.81 5.20
N ARG A 126 1.01 -1.69 5.20
CA ARG A 126 2.45 -1.67 5.50
C ARG A 126 2.74 -2.16 6.92
N GLU A 127 1.95 -1.75 7.91
CA GLU A 127 2.12 -2.23 9.28
C GLU A 127 1.82 -3.72 9.40
N GLU A 128 0.75 -4.21 8.77
CA GLU A 128 0.43 -5.63 8.78
C GLU A 128 1.49 -6.47 8.05
N LEU A 129 2.01 -5.98 6.92
CA LEU A 129 3.04 -6.64 6.13
C LEU A 129 4.33 -6.87 6.93
N LYS A 130 4.63 -6.07 7.97
CA LYS A 130 5.77 -6.32 8.86
C LYS A 130 5.66 -7.65 9.62
N THR A 131 4.43 -8.15 9.80
CA THR A 131 4.15 -9.43 10.49
C THR A 131 3.98 -10.59 9.53
N TYR A 132 4.17 -10.38 8.22
CA TYR A 132 3.99 -11.41 7.21
C TYR A 132 4.83 -12.66 7.51
N GLN A 133 4.19 -13.81 7.40
CA GLN A 133 4.79 -15.13 7.52
C GLN A 133 4.35 -15.95 6.30
N GLY A 134 5.29 -16.28 5.42
CA GLY A 134 4.96 -17.01 4.21
C GLY A 134 6.17 -17.21 3.32
N ASP A 135 5.90 -17.36 2.02
CA ASP A 135 6.93 -17.55 1.00
C ASP A 135 7.27 -16.23 0.28
N ARG A 136 8.24 -16.33 -0.63
CA ARG A 136 8.81 -15.19 -1.35
C ARG A 136 7.81 -14.59 -2.33
N ASP A 137 7.04 -15.44 -3.00
CA ASP A 137 6.09 -15.03 -4.02
C ASP A 137 4.91 -14.29 -3.39
N GLY A 138 4.39 -14.81 -2.28
CA GLY A 138 3.38 -14.14 -1.48
C GLY A 138 3.88 -12.80 -0.94
N PHE A 139 5.10 -12.75 -0.38
CA PHE A 139 5.67 -11.49 0.13
C PHE A 139 5.81 -10.42 -0.98
N MET A 140 6.20 -10.83 -2.19
CA MET A 140 6.28 -9.92 -3.34
C MET A 140 4.92 -9.34 -3.72
N LEU A 141 3.87 -10.17 -3.77
CA LEU A 141 2.52 -9.71 -4.08
C LEU A 141 2.01 -8.70 -3.06
N GLU A 142 2.22 -8.97 -1.76
CA GLU A 142 1.84 -8.02 -0.70
C GLU A 142 2.68 -6.73 -0.78
N CYS A 143 3.98 -6.81 -1.12
CA CYS A 143 4.81 -5.63 -1.36
C CYS A 143 4.27 -4.74 -2.49
N GLN A 144 3.77 -5.32 -3.58
CA GLN A 144 3.20 -4.54 -4.69
C GLN A 144 1.95 -3.76 -4.28
N LEU A 145 1.14 -4.33 -3.40
CA LEU A 145 -0.03 -3.66 -2.82
C LEU A 145 0.40 -2.56 -1.83
N ALA A 146 1.33 -2.86 -0.93
CA ALA A 146 1.80 -1.94 0.11
C ALA A 146 2.62 -0.75 -0.44
N PHE A 147 3.24 -0.91 -1.60
CA PHE A 147 4.11 0.08 -2.23
C PHE A 147 3.72 0.31 -3.70
N PRO A 148 2.53 0.87 -3.98
CA PRO A 148 2.06 1.00 -5.35
C PRO A 148 2.97 1.91 -6.18
N ASN A 149 3.65 2.89 -5.55
CA ASN A 149 4.64 3.75 -6.18
C ASN A 149 5.98 3.06 -6.48
N PHE A 150 6.16 1.78 -6.12
CA PHE A 150 7.35 1.03 -6.44
C PHE A 150 7.16 0.16 -7.68
N VAL A 151 8.22 0.01 -8.46
CA VAL A 151 8.29 -0.97 -9.55
C VAL A 151 9.42 -1.92 -9.23
N PHE A 152 9.09 -3.20 -9.08
CA PHE A 152 10.06 -4.24 -8.77
C PHE A 152 10.67 -4.82 -10.04
N SER A 153 11.97 -5.13 -9.99
CA SER A 153 12.65 -5.77 -11.11
C SER A 153 12.08 -7.18 -11.37
N LYS A 154 12.26 -7.68 -12.59
CA LYS A 154 11.82 -9.04 -12.97
C LYS A 154 12.52 -10.15 -12.17
N GLN A 155 13.66 -9.85 -11.55
CA GLN A 155 14.48 -10.80 -10.79
C GLN A 155 14.15 -10.77 -9.29
N PHE A 156 13.30 -9.83 -8.86
CA PHE A 156 12.99 -9.59 -7.46
C PHE A 156 12.56 -10.83 -6.65
N PRO A 157 11.68 -11.74 -7.14
CA PRO A 157 11.32 -12.93 -6.37
C PRO A 157 12.53 -13.80 -6.03
N ASP A 158 13.46 -13.95 -6.96
CA ASP A 158 14.67 -14.76 -6.77
C ASP A 158 15.65 -14.10 -5.78
N CYS A 159 15.72 -12.77 -5.78
CA CYS A 159 16.56 -11.99 -4.85
C CYS A 159 16.23 -12.27 -3.39
N LEU A 160 14.94 -12.42 -3.06
CA LEU A 160 14.47 -12.73 -1.70
C LEU A 160 15.00 -14.08 -1.19
N GLY A 161 15.47 -14.96 -2.09
CA GLY A 161 16.10 -16.22 -1.72
C GLY A 161 17.57 -16.15 -1.36
N THR A 162 18.19 -14.98 -1.49
CA THR A 162 19.63 -14.81 -1.27
C THR A 162 19.97 -14.42 0.17
N PHE A 163 18.97 -14.16 1.01
CA PHE A 163 19.17 -13.86 2.43
C PHE A 163 19.90 -15.02 3.12
N LYS A 164 20.86 -14.67 3.98
CA LYS A 164 21.45 -15.61 4.92
C LYS A 164 20.49 -15.77 6.11
N GLY A 165 19.59 -16.75 6.02
CA GLY A 165 18.57 -17.02 7.04
C GLY A 165 17.19 -17.24 6.42
N ASP A 166 16.16 -17.27 7.26
CA ASP A 166 14.76 -17.27 6.80
C ASP A 166 14.37 -15.85 6.38
N LEU A 167 13.68 -15.68 5.24
CA LEU A 167 13.14 -14.38 4.82
C LEU A 167 12.27 -13.75 5.91
N ASN A 168 11.49 -14.58 6.60
CA ASN A 168 10.54 -14.13 7.61
C ASN A 168 11.24 -13.47 8.82
N ASP A 169 12.51 -13.79 9.07
CA ASP A 169 13.34 -13.10 10.07
C ASP A 169 13.65 -11.65 9.67
N PHE A 170 13.56 -11.29 8.39
CA PHE A 170 13.94 -9.96 7.87
C PHE A 170 12.75 -9.12 7.41
N VAL A 171 11.55 -9.71 7.24
CA VAL A 171 10.34 -9.04 6.73
C VAL A 171 10.11 -7.69 7.40
N ALA A 172 10.05 -7.62 8.73
CA ALA A 172 9.76 -6.38 9.43
C ALA A 172 10.79 -5.27 9.15
N VAL A 173 12.08 -5.64 9.03
CA VAL A 173 13.18 -4.70 8.74
C VAL A 173 13.14 -4.25 7.27
N ILE A 174 12.89 -5.18 6.34
CA ILE A 174 12.73 -4.87 4.91
C ILE A 174 11.57 -3.90 4.71
N VAL A 175 10.40 -4.22 5.28
CA VAL A 175 9.19 -3.40 5.13
C VAL A 175 9.42 -2.02 5.72
N SER A 176 10.01 -1.92 6.92
CA SER A 176 10.33 -0.63 7.53
C SER A 176 11.26 0.21 6.67
N ALA A 177 12.29 -0.39 6.04
CA ALA A 177 13.17 0.30 5.11
C ALA A 177 12.44 0.76 3.84
N LEU A 178 11.51 -0.04 3.31
CA LEU A 178 10.68 0.32 2.15
C LEU A 178 9.69 1.44 2.48
N VAL A 179 9.13 1.47 3.71
CA VAL A 179 8.28 2.57 4.19
C VAL A 179 9.09 3.86 4.21
N SER A 180 10.25 3.88 4.87
CA SER A 180 11.14 5.05 4.85
C SER A 180 11.52 5.45 3.43
N LEU A 181 11.85 4.49 2.56
CA LEU A 181 12.17 4.77 1.16
C LEU A 181 10.99 5.43 0.41
N ALA A 182 9.75 5.03 0.69
CA ALA A 182 8.57 5.60 0.06
C ALA A 182 8.23 7.01 0.57
N GLU A 183 8.47 7.27 1.87
CA GLU A 183 8.02 8.49 2.55
C GLU A 183 9.11 9.57 2.61
N ASP A 184 10.36 9.19 2.92
CA ASP A 184 11.44 10.14 3.17
C ASP A 184 12.26 10.47 1.92
N MET A 185 12.42 9.50 1.00
CA MET A 185 13.28 9.67 -0.17
C MET A 185 12.84 10.80 -1.11
N PRO A 186 11.54 11.00 -1.42
CA PRO A 186 11.12 12.08 -2.30
C PRO A 186 11.68 13.45 -1.88
N THR A 187 11.58 13.80 -0.59
CA THR A 187 12.15 15.03 -0.04
C THR A 187 13.68 15.03 -0.04
N CYS A 188 14.31 13.88 0.20
CA CYS A 188 15.78 13.75 0.14
C CYS A 188 16.35 13.93 -1.28
N MET A 189 15.55 13.69 -2.33
CA MET A 189 15.99 13.87 -3.72
C MET A 189 16.04 15.35 -4.16
N GLU A 190 15.55 16.28 -3.35
CA GLU A 190 15.70 17.73 -3.57
C GLU A 190 17.13 18.24 -3.29
N GLN A 191 17.99 17.39 -2.75
CA GLN A 191 19.39 17.71 -2.48
C GLN A 191 20.20 17.91 -3.77
N PRO A 192 21.31 18.68 -3.74
CA PRO A 192 22.03 19.08 -4.95
C PRO A 192 22.69 17.93 -5.74
N ASN A 193 22.83 16.75 -5.14
CA ASN A 193 23.34 15.56 -5.81
C ASN A 193 22.95 14.30 -5.05
N VAL A 194 23.02 13.15 -5.73
CA VAL A 194 22.62 11.84 -5.19
C VAL A 194 23.34 11.49 -3.88
N LYS A 195 24.63 11.80 -3.75
CA LYS A 195 25.38 11.52 -2.52
C LYS A 195 24.85 12.32 -1.33
N ALA A 196 24.47 13.58 -1.55
CA ALA A 196 23.82 14.41 -0.54
C ALA A 196 22.43 13.85 -0.20
N SER A 197 21.67 13.38 -1.19
CA SER A 197 20.39 12.70 -0.98
C SER A 197 20.52 11.46 -0.09
N MET A 198 21.50 10.58 -0.34
CA MET A 198 21.71 9.37 0.47
C MET A 198 22.10 9.70 1.92
N LYS A 199 22.91 10.75 2.11
CA LYS A 199 23.27 11.23 3.45
C LYS A 199 22.06 11.79 4.19
N ALA A 200 21.22 12.58 3.50
CA ALA A 200 19.99 13.12 4.06
C ALA A 200 19.02 11.99 4.44
N PHE A 201 18.82 11.02 3.54
CA PHE A 201 17.98 9.86 3.77
C PHE A 201 18.47 9.02 4.97
N THR A 202 19.78 8.78 5.07
CA THR A 202 20.35 8.07 6.23
C THR A 202 20.06 8.80 7.54
N ALA A 203 20.13 10.14 7.53
CA ALA A 203 19.89 10.95 8.73
C ALA A 203 18.41 10.96 9.16
N ILE A 204 17.47 10.91 8.20
CA ILE A 204 16.03 10.95 8.47
C ILE A 204 15.48 9.56 8.82
N SER A 205 15.77 8.57 7.97
CA SER A 205 15.21 7.22 8.10
C SER A 205 15.91 6.35 9.16
N GLY A 206 17.15 6.70 9.52
CA GLY A 206 18.01 5.86 10.36
C GLY A 206 18.63 4.66 9.63
N PHE A 207 18.28 4.41 8.36
CA PHE A 207 18.88 3.34 7.58
C PHE A 207 20.13 3.81 6.84
N GLU A 208 21.27 3.17 7.12
CA GLU A 208 22.53 3.48 6.45
C GLU A 208 22.39 3.25 4.94
N THR A 209 22.58 4.32 4.15
CA THR A 209 22.35 4.30 2.71
C THR A 209 23.54 4.91 1.98
N SER A 210 24.00 4.24 0.92
CA SER A 210 25.18 4.66 0.16
C SER A 210 25.08 4.29 -1.32
N MET A 211 26.01 4.83 -2.12
CA MET A 211 26.22 4.43 -3.52
C MET A 211 27.23 3.28 -3.60
N GLU A 212 27.20 2.51 -4.67
CA GLU A 212 28.34 1.68 -5.06
C GLU A 212 29.55 2.56 -5.39
N GLY A 213 30.75 2.10 -4.99
CA GLY A 213 32.01 2.82 -5.24
C GLY A 213 32.79 2.30 -6.45
N ASP A 214 32.51 1.07 -6.89
CA ASP A 214 33.21 0.44 -8.00
C ASP A 214 32.44 0.54 -9.33
N VAL A 215 32.96 1.37 -10.25
CA VAL A 215 32.41 1.58 -11.60
C VAL A 215 32.31 0.28 -12.40
N LYS A 216 33.18 -0.71 -12.15
CA LYS A 216 33.15 -2.00 -12.85
C LYS A 216 31.91 -2.83 -12.51
N ARG A 217 31.20 -2.49 -11.43
CA ARG A 217 30.02 -3.21 -10.96
C ARG A 217 28.70 -2.71 -11.54
N LYS A 218 28.70 -1.65 -12.36
CA LYS A 218 27.48 -1.08 -12.94
C LYS A 218 26.60 -2.11 -13.64
N ASP A 219 27.21 -3.05 -14.35
CA ASP A 219 26.46 -4.10 -15.04
C ASP A 219 25.73 -5.04 -14.07
N ALA A 220 26.37 -5.37 -12.93
CA ALA A 220 25.77 -6.19 -11.88
C ALA A 220 24.66 -5.46 -11.10
N LEU A 221 24.68 -4.12 -11.13
CA LEU A 221 23.67 -3.26 -10.51
C LEU A 221 22.63 -2.75 -11.51
N THR A 222 22.60 -3.30 -12.73
CA THR A 222 21.64 -2.95 -13.77
C THR A 222 20.57 -4.04 -13.88
N PHE A 223 19.34 -3.68 -13.53
CA PHE A 223 18.23 -4.61 -13.42
C PHE A 223 17.22 -4.42 -14.56
N GLN A 224 16.42 -5.45 -14.79
CA GLN A 224 15.41 -5.47 -15.83
C GLN A 224 14.02 -5.17 -15.25
N PHE A 225 13.35 -4.18 -15.84
CA PHE A 225 11.98 -3.77 -15.50
C PHE A 225 11.07 -4.01 -16.69
N ALA A 226 9.81 -4.33 -16.44
CA ALA A 226 8.79 -4.39 -17.49
C ALA A 226 8.44 -2.96 -17.91
N GLY A 227 8.52 -2.67 -19.20
CA GLY A 227 8.06 -1.43 -19.80
C GLY A 227 6.97 -1.66 -20.86
N LYS A 228 6.37 -0.58 -21.36
CA LYS A 228 5.27 -0.56 -22.32
C LYS A 228 5.60 -1.33 -23.59
N ASP A 229 6.82 -1.15 -24.09
CA ASP A 229 7.30 -1.73 -25.36
C ASP A 229 8.34 -2.84 -25.16
N GLY A 230 8.49 -3.37 -23.93
CA GLY A 230 9.40 -4.49 -23.67
C GLY A 230 10.11 -4.45 -22.32
N THR A 231 11.41 -4.70 -22.31
CA THR A 231 12.21 -4.74 -21.09
C THR A 231 13.18 -3.57 -21.06
N ILE A 232 13.17 -2.81 -19.96
CA ILE A 232 14.06 -1.67 -19.75
C ILE A 232 15.14 -2.07 -18.76
N ARG A 233 16.39 -1.68 -19.04
CA ARG A 233 17.54 -1.90 -18.16
C ARG A 233 17.84 -0.62 -17.40
N ILE A 234 17.82 -0.67 -16.08
CA ILE A 234 18.04 0.51 -15.23
C ILE A 234 19.07 0.20 -14.15
N LEU A 235 20.04 1.11 -14.00
CA LEU A 235 21.04 1.08 -12.95
C LEU A 235 20.39 1.44 -11.60
N CYS A 236 20.47 0.53 -10.64
CA CYS A 236 20.04 0.72 -9.25
C CYS A 236 21.27 0.69 -8.34
N GLU A 237 22.02 1.78 -8.35
CA GLU A 237 23.29 1.93 -7.63
C GLU A 237 23.13 2.32 -6.14
N PRO A 238 22.21 3.25 -5.78
CA PRO A 238 21.84 3.48 -4.39
C PRO A 238 21.42 2.19 -3.69
N HIS A 239 21.88 2.01 -2.46
CA HIS A 239 21.46 0.89 -1.65
C HIS A 239 21.33 1.21 -0.16
N ILE A 240 20.29 0.65 0.44
CA ILE A 240 20.06 0.62 1.88
C ILE A 240 20.77 -0.60 2.47
N LYS A 241 21.43 -0.45 3.61
CA LYS A 241 22.10 -1.54 4.31
C LYS A 241 21.21 -2.12 5.41
N LEU A 242 20.97 -3.43 5.33
CA LEU A 242 20.21 -4.19 6.32
C LEU A 242 21.18 -5.08 7.10
N HIS A 243 21.54 -4.65 8.31
CA HIS A 243 22.60 -5.28 9.09
C HIS A 243 22.10 -6.25 10.16
N CYS A 244 20.81 -6.24 10.47
CA CYS A 244 20.18 -7.07 11.50
C CYS A 244 18.89 -7.72 10.97
N SER A 245 18.49 -8.81 11.61
CA SER A 245 17.15 -9.38 11.47
C SER A 245 16.19 -8.73 12.49
N ALA A 246 14.90 -9.01 12.35
CA ALA A 246 13.86 -8.66 13.31
C ALA A 246 13.81 -9.60 14.52
N ARG A 247 14.60 -10.68 14.52
CA ARG A 247 14.60 -11.68 15.59
C ARG A 247 15.21 -11.10 16.87
N ALA A 248 14.44 -11.14 17.96
CA ALA A 248 14.91 -10.65 19.26
C ALA A 248 16.19 -11.38 19.71
N GLY A 249 17.20 -10.60 20.10
CA GLY A 249 18.49 -11.12 20.57
C GLY A 249 19.45 -11.57 19.46
N ASP A 250 19.12 -11.32 18.19
CA ASP A 250 20.06 -11.58 17.11
C ASP A 250 21.25 -10.60 17.15
N THR A 251 22.46 -11.14 17.29
CA THR A 251 23.71 -10.37 17.30
C THR A 251 24.51 -10.56 16.02
N GLU A 252 24.02 -11.36 15.07
CA GLU A 252 24.69 -11.57 13.80
C GLU A 252 24.64 -10.30 12.93
N TYR A 253 25.78 -9.99 12.29
CA TYR A 253 25.86 -8.91 11.33
C TYR A 253 25.66 -9.45 9.92
N TYR A 254 24.65 -8.94 9.23
CA TYR A 254 24.31 -9.35 7.86
C TYR A 254 24.79 -8.33 6.83
N PHE A 255 25.17 -8.85 5.67
CA PHE A 255 25.50 -8.03 4.51
C PHE A 255 24.32 -8.00 3.53
N HIS A 256 23.12 -7.70 4.02
CA HIS A 256 21.92 -7.62 3.18
C HIS A 256 21.70 -6.18 2.70
N ARG A 257 21.10 -6.02 1.52
CA ARG A 257 20.94 -4.72 0.84
C ARG A 257 19.61 -4.62 0.11
N ILE A 258 19.08 -3.40 0.04
CA ILE A 258 18.00 -3.00 -0.87
C ILE A 258 18.61 -2.06 -1.91
N TYR A 259 18.75 -2.49 -3.15
CA TYR A 259 19.22 -1.66 -4.26
C TYR A 259 18.03 -1.02 -4.96
N PHE A 260 18.11 0.29 -5.22
CA PHE A 260 17.01 1.04 -5.81
C PHE A 260 17.48 2.15 -6.76
N SER A 261 16.54 2.70 -7.52
CA SER A 261 16.72 3.93 -8.28
C SER A 261 15.50 4.83 -8.10
N SER A 262 15.75 6.07 -7.72
CA SER A 262 14.75 7.14 -7.62
C SER A 262 14.97 8.22 -8.68
N VAL A 263 15.75 7.90 -9.73
CA VAL A 263 15.99 8.82 -10.84
C VAL A 263 14.75 8.84 -11.73
N GLU A 264 14.32 10.04 -12.11
CA GLU A 264 13.21 10.24 -13.05
C GLU A 264 13.46 9.46 -14.34
N HIS A 265 12.57 8.52 -14.67
CA HIS A 265 12.56 7.80 -15.93
C HIS A 265 11.30 8.15 -16.70
N ALA A 266 11.40 8.35 -18.02
CA ALA A 266 10.28 8.80 -18.85
C ALA A 266 9.04 7.88 -18.72
N GLU A 267 9.25 6.59 -18.52
CA GLU A 267 8.17 5.61 -18.34
C GLU A 267 7.73 5.42 -16.88
N PHE A 268 8.64 5.57 -15.93
CA PHE A 268 8.39 5.29 -14.51
C PHE A 268 8.30 6.59 -13.71
N LYS A 269 7.57 7.57 -14.25
CA LYS A 269 7.48 8.91 -13.68
C LYS A 269 6.92 8.84 -12.25
N GLY A 270 7.62 9.46 -11.30
CA GLY A 270 7.22 9.47 -9.89
C GLY A 270 7.26 8.11 -9.19
N ARG A 271 7.88 7.09 -9.79
CA ARG A 271 8.03 5.76 -9.19
C ARG A 271 9.44 5.55 -8.68
N THR A 272 9.58 4.74 -7.63
CA THR A 272 10.89 4.21 -7.20
C THR A 272 11.07 2.81 -7.74
N LEU A 273 12.23 2.55 -8.32
CA LEU A 273 12.56 1.27 -8.94
C LEU A 273 13.37 0.42 -7.96
N ILE A 274 12.89 -0.77 -7.64
CA ILE A 274 13.57 -1.69 -6.73
C ILE A 274 14.29 -2.76 -7.56
N GLY A 275 15.62 -2.70 -7.56
CA GLY A 275 16.48 -3.61 -8.32
C GLY A 275 16.62 -4.96 -7.64
N HIS A 276 16.97 -4.96 -6.35
CA HIS A 276 17.30 -6.15 -5.57
C HIS A 276 17.03 -5.95 -4.09
N ILE A 277 16.54 -6.98 -3.41
CA ILE A 277 16.46 -7.08 -1.94
C ILE A 277 17.00 -8.44 -1.54
N GLY A 278 18.12 -8.48 -0.82
CA GLY A 278 18.81 -9.75 -0.57
C GLY A 278 20.22 -9.60 -0.07
N SER A 279 21.05 -10.63 -0.27
CA SER A 279 22.49 -10.54 -0.04
C SER A 279 23.12 -9.44 -0.88
N HIS A 280 24.19 -8.85 -0.36
CA HIS A 280 25.06 -7.99 -1.14
C HIS A 280 25.51 -8.73 -2.41
N LEU A 281 25.34 -8.07 -3.56
CA LEU A 281 25.73 -8.58 -4.87
C LEU A 281 27.25 -8.55 -5.06
#